data_AF-A0A9D5ZGP8-F1
#
_entry.id   AF-A0A9D5ZGP8-F1
#
_cell.length_a   1.000
_cell.length_b   1.000
_cell.length_c   1.000
_cell.angle_alpha   90.00
_cell.angle_beta   90.00
_cell.angle_gamma   90.00
#
_symmetry.space_group_name_H-M   'P 1'
#
loop_
_entity.id
_entity.type
_entity.pdbx_description
1 polymer ?
#
loop_
_entity_poly.entity_id
_entity_poly.type
_entity_poly.pdbx_seq_one_letter_code
_entity_poly.pdbx_strand_id
1 'polypeptide(L)'
;MTEKMETAEVLELTTEIVASYVSNNTVASADLSGLIQDVYKTLTGLGGQVEQTERPKPAVPVKKSVLPDHIICLEDGKKLKMLKRHL
;
A
#
# COMPACT_ATOMS: atom_id res chain seq x y z
N MET A 1 8.56 19.57 1.19
CA MET A 1 7.50 20.39 0.57
C MET A 1 6.63 19.43 -0.20
N THR A 2 5.36 19.29 0.17
CA THR A 2 4.42 18.48 -0.63
C THR A 2 3.97 19.36 -1.78
N GLU A 3 4.58 19.21 -2.94
CA GLU A 3 4.11 19.86 -4.17
C GLU A 3 2.78 19.20 -4.54
N LYS A 4 1.70 19.98 -4.43
CA LYS A 4 0.38 19.58 -4.85
C LYS A 4 0.31 19.82 -6.36
N MET A 5 0.15 18.75 -7.15
CA MET A 5 0.07 18.89 -8.60
C MET A 5 -1.13 19.76 -8.98
N GLU A 6 -0.91 20.70 -9.89
CA GLU A 6 -1.97 21.55 -10.40
C GLU A 6 -2.92 20.72 -11.26
N THR A 7 -4.22 21.01 -11.21
CA THR A 7 -5.24 20.18 -11.90
C THR A 7 -5.00 20.08 -13.41
N ALA A 8 -4.49 21.15 -14.04
CA ALA A 8 -4.14 21.17 -15.45
C ALA A 8 -2.98 20.22 -15.77
N GLU A 9 -1.95 20.20 -14.92
CA GLU A 9 -0.78 19.31 -15.07
C GLU A 9 -1.18 17.83 -14.94
N VAL A 10 -2.06 17.51 -13.99
CA VAL A 10 -2.58 16.14 -13.83
C VAL A 10 -3.35 15.69 -15.08
N LEU A 11 -4.13 16.58 -15.70
CA LEU A 11 -4.87 16.25 -16.93
C LEU A 11 -3.93 16.04 -18.12
N GLU A 12 -2.89 16.87 -18.24
CA GLU A 12 -1.85 16.72 -19.27
C GLU A 12 -1.14 15.38 -19.15
N LEU A 13 -0.63 15.05 -17.96
CA LEU A 13 0.05 13.77 -17.68
C LEU A 13 -0.88 12.56 -17.87
N THR A 14 -2.14 12.65 -17.42
CA THR A 14 -3.13 11.60 -17.64
C THR A 14 -3.31 11.32 -19.14
N THR A 15 -3.41 12.38 -19.94
CA THR A 15 -3.60 12.27 -21.39
C THR A 15 -2.39 11.64 -22.05
N GLU A 16 -1.18 12.08 -21.69
CA GLU A 16 0.07 11.54 -22.23
C GLU A 16 0.25 10.04 -21.91
N ILE A 17 -0.03 9.64 -20.67
CA ILE A 17 0.06 8.24 -20.22
C ILE A 17 -0.93 7.36 -20.97
N VAL A 18 -2.21 7.76 -21.02
CA VAL A 18 -3.25 6.95 -21.67
C VAL A 18 -3.01 6.86 -23.18
N ALA A 19 -2.61 7.97 -23.83
CA ALA A 19 -2.30 7.97 -25.26
C ALA A 19 -1.15 7.02 -25.59
N SER A 20 -0.07 7.06 -24.80
CA SER A 20 1.09 6.18 -24.95
C SER A 20 0.75 4.71 -24.67
N TYR A 21 -0.13 4.45 -23.71
CA TYR A 21 -0.54 3.09 -23.39
C TYR A 21 -1.38 2.48 -24.52
N VAL A 22 -2.38 3.21 -25.02
CA VAL A 22 -3.29 2.72 -26.06
C VAL A 22 -2.62 2.69 -27.44
N SER A 23 -1.60 3.51 -27.71
CA SER A 23 -0.83 3.42 -28.96
C SER A 23 -0.01 2.12 -29.06
N ASN A 24 0.42 1.57 -27.92
CA ASN A 24 1.25 0.38 -27.84
C ASN A 24 0.51 -0.89 -27.37
N ASN A 25 -0.75 -0.78 -26.93
CA ASN A 25 -1.52 -1.89 -26.38
C ASN A 25 -2.96 -1.90 -26.95
N THR A 26 -3.52 -3.10 -27.09
CA THR A 26 -4.93 -3.25 -27.48
C THR A 26 -5.81 -3.13 -26.25
N VAL A 27 -6.70 -2.14 -26.25
CA VAL A 27 -7.65 -1.87 -25.18
C VAL A 27 -9.06 -1.92 -25.75
N ALA A 28 -9.96 -2.66 -25.10
CA ALA A 28 -11.36 -2.68 -25.54
C ALA A 28 -12.00 -1.31 -25.32
N SER A 29 -12.89 -0.90 -26.23
CA SER A 29 -13.56 0.40 -26.15
C SER A 29 -14.35 0.59 -24.84
N ALA A 30 -14.87 -0.50 -24.28
CA ALA A 30 -15.56 -0.51 -22.98
C ALA A 30 -14.63 -0.18 -21.80
N ASP A 31 -13.34 -0.54 -21.89
CA ASP A 31 -12.39 -0.40 -20.79
C ASP A 31 -11.66 0.95 -20.80
N LEU A 32 -11.67 1.66 -21.95
CA LEU A 32 -10.95 2.93 -22.11
C LEU A 32 -11.36 3.99 -21.09
N SER A 33 -12.67 4.10 -20.82
CA SER A 33 -13.16 5.07 -19.83
C SER A 33 -12.69 4.73 -18.41
N GLY A 34 -12.66 3.43 -18.06
CA GLY A 34 -12.12 2.97 -16.77
C GLY A 34 -10.65 3.29 -16.63
N LEU A 35 -9.85 2.98 -17.66
CA LEU A 35 -8.42 3.26 -17.68
C LEU A 35 -8.10 4.75 -17.44
N ILE A 36 -8.82 5.66 -18.11
CA ILE A 36 -8.64 7.11 -17.93
C ILE A 36 -8.93 7.51 -16.48
N GLN A 37 -10.03 7.01 -15.90
CA GLN A 37 -10.40 7.32 -14.52
C GLN A 37 -9.37 6.78 -13.53
N ASP A 38 -8.84 5.59 -13.75
CA ASP A 38 -7.89 4.94 -12.85
C ASP A 38 -6.54 5.67 -12.85
N VAL A 39 -6.04 6.06 -14.02
CA VAL A 39 -4.81 6.87 -14.13
C VAL A 39 -4.99 8.22 -13.43
N TYR A 40 -6.10 8.92 -13.68
CA TYR A 40 -6.39 10.21 -13.06
C TYR A 40 -6.50 10.11 -11.53
N LYS A 41 -7.24 9.10 -11.02
CA LYS A 41 -7.36 8.83 -9.57
C LYS A 41 -6.01 8.51 -8.95
N THR A 42 -5.19 7.75 -9.65
CA THR A 42 -3.85 7.40 -9.17
C THR A 42 -3.01 8.66 -9.04
N LEU A 43 -2.92 9.49 -10.09
CA LEU A 43 -2.13 10.73 -10.07
C LEU A 43 -2.63 11.74 -9.03
N THR A 44 -3.94 11.94 -8.90
CA THR A 44 -4.52 12.82 -7.87
C THR A 44 -4.37 12.28 -6.44
N GLY A 45 -4.25 10.97 -6.29
CA GLY A 45 -3.98 10.30 -5.01
C GLY A 45 -2.50 10.32 -4.61
N LEU A 46 -1.58 10.59 -5.53
CA LEU A 46 -0.16 10.72 -5.21
C LEU A 46 0.06 11.97 -4.34
N GLY A 47 0.82 11.81 -3.26
CA GLY A 47 1.06 12.87 -2.28
C GLY A 47 -0.05 13.07 -1.26
N GLY A 48 -1.20 12.37 -1.41
CA GLY A 48 -2.16 12.19 -0.33
C GLY A 48 -1.52 11.42 0.82
N GLN A 49 -1.77 11.84 2.06
CA GLN A 49 -1.41 11.03 3.22
C GLN A 49 -2.17 9.72 3.11
N VAL A 50 -1.47 8.63 2.79
CA VAL A 50 -1.99 7.28 3.02
C VAL A 50 -2.36 7.26 4.49
N GLU A 51 -3.65 7.09 4.78
CA GLU A 51 -4.13 6.97 6.15
C GLU A 51 -3.33 5.83 6.77
N GLN A 52 -2.38 6.18 7.66
CA GLN A 52 -1.54 5.19 8.30
C GLN A 52 -2.50 4.29 9.04
N THR A 53 -2.69 3.08 8.50
CA THR A 53 -3.46 2.05 9.16
C THR A 53 -2.89 1.97 10.58
N GLU A 54 -3.73 2.28 11.56
CA GLU A 54 -3.30 2.43 12.94
C GLU A 54 -2.52 1.17 13.31
N ARG A 55 -1.26 1.33 13.73
CA ARG A 55 -0.40 0.17 13.99
C ARG A 55 -1.15 -0.74 14.96
N PRO A 56 -1.29 -2.04 14.66
CA PRO A 56 -2.06 -2.93 15.51
C PRO A 56 -1.53 -2.85 16.94
N LYS A 57 -2.44 -2.68 17.90
CA LYS A 57 -2.09 -2.64 19.32
C LYS A 57 -1.47 -3.99 19.69
N PRO A 58 -0.24 -4.03 20.23
CA PRO A 58 0.41 -5.28 20.57
C PRO A 58 -0.45 -6.10 21.54
N ALA A 59 -0.55 -7.41 21.31
CA ALA A 59 -1.32 -8.31 22.17
C ALA A 59 -0.84 -8.29 23.64
N VAL A 60 0.45 -8.00 23.85
CA VAL A 60 1.06 -7.78 25.17
C VAL A 60 2.08 -6.64 25.11
N PRO A 61 2.36 -5.95 26.23
CA PRO A 61 3.46 -4.99 26.30
C PRO A 61 4.78 -5.65 25.90
N VAL A 62 5.63 -4.95 25.13
CA VAL A 62 6.91 -5.48 24.61
C VAL A 62 7.82 -6.01 25.74
N LYS A 63 7.82 -5.37 26.91
CA LYS A 63 8.60 -5.85 28.08
C LYS A 63 8.14 -7.21 28.60
N LYS A 64 6.90 -7.62 28.31
CA LYS A 64 6.29 -8.88 28.76
C LYS A 64 6.29 -9.95 27.66
N SER A 65 6.78 -9.66 26.45
CA SER A 65 6.79 -10.64 25.36
C SER A 65 7.97 -11.60 25.42
N VAL A 66 9.04 -11.27 26.15
CA VAL A 66 10.24 -12.12 26.28
C VAL A 66 10.30 -12.69 27.69
N LEU A 67 10.11 -14.01 27.82
CA LEU A 67 10.28 -14.73 29.08
C LEU A 67 11.39 -15.79 28.92
N PRO A 68 12.01 -16.24 30.03
CA PRO A 68 13.09 -17.24 29.97
C PRO A 68 12.71 -18.54 29.24
N ASP A 69 11.44 -18.95 29.31
CA ASP A 69 10.97 -20.23 28.77
C ASP A 69 10.22 -20.15 27.43
N HIS A 70 9.71 -18.96 27.06
CA HIS A 70 8.89 -18.76 25.87
C HIS A 70 8.82 -17.28 25.45
N ILE A 71 8.47 -17.05 24.20
CA ILE A 71 8.23 -15.73 23.63
C ILE A 71 6.73 -15.62 23.33
N ILE A 72 6.12 -14.47 23.58
CA ILE A 72 4.73 -14.17 23.23
C ILE A 72 4.73 -13.38 21.92
N CYS A 73 4.04 -13.89 20.91
CA CYS A 73 3.87 -13.18 19.65
C CYS A 73 3.05 -11.90 19.87
N LEU A 74 3.53 -10.78 19.33
CA LEU A 74 2.89 -9.46 19.51
C LEU A 74 1.66 -9.26 18.62
N GLU A 75 1.48 -10.12 17.61
CA GLU A 75 0.37 -10.09 16.66
C GLU A 75 -0.83 -10.92 17.14
N ASP A 76 -0.60 -12.15 17.63
CA ASP A 76 -1.67 -13.08 18.02
C ASP A 76 -1.70 -13.44 19.52
N GLY A 77 -0.72 -12.99 20.30
CA GLY A 77 -0.64 -13.25 21.75
C GLY A 77 -0.29 -14.70 22.12
N LYS A 78 0.06 -15.56 21.15
CA LYS A 78 0.38 -16.96 21.42
C LYS A 78 1.77 -17.12 22.01
N LYS A 79 1.89 -18.11 22.90
CA LYS A 79 3.16 -18.51 23.51
C LYS A 79 3.90 -19.46 22.57
N LEU A 80 5.07 -19.04 22.13
CA LEU A 80 5.96 -19.80 21.26
C LEU A 80 7.20 -20.19 22.05
N LYS A 81 7.59 -21.46 21.94
CA LYS A 81 8.83 -21.96 22.54
C LYS A 81 9.78 -22.34 21.42
N MET A 82 11.02 -21.89 21.52
CA MET A 82 12.04 -22.32 20.57
C MET A 82 12.30 -23.81 20.76
N LEU A 83 12.20 -24.57 19.67
CA LEU A 83 12.56 -25.98 19.67
C LEU A 83 14.08 -26.08 19.83
N LYS A 84 14.52 -26.80 20.86
CA LYS A 84 15.93 -27.14 21.05
C LYS A 84 16.27 -28.22 20.02
N ARG A 85 16.69 -27.80 18.82
CA ARG A 85 17.14 -28.62 17.67
C ARG A 85 16.00 -29.14 16.77
N HIS A 86 16.09 -28.82 15.48
CA HIS A 86 15.41 -29.56 14.40
C HIS A 86 16.47 -30.32 13.61
N LEU A 87 17.03 -31.36 14.23
CA LEU A 87 17.79 -32.43 13.59
C LEU A 87 17.29 -33.73 14.23
#